data_AF-X0U8I8-F1
#
_entry.id   AF-X0U8I8-F1
#
_cell.length_a   1.000
_cell.length_b   1.000
_cell.length_c   1.000
_cell.angle_alpha   90.00
_cell.angle_beta   90.00
_cell.angle_gamma   90.00
#
_symmetry.space_group_name_H-M   'P 1'
#
loop_
_entity.id
_entity.type
_entity.pdbx_description
1 polymer ?
#
loop_
_entity_poly.entity_id
_entity_poly.type
_entity_poly.pdbx_seq_one_letter_code
_entity_poly.pdbx_strand_id
1 'polypeptide(L)' 'MRVIIKHDLNRVKNGIAARSPELGLAAHGLTEEIARRNLEHLVVLFLRPFERQGILEEEVHALGLAVEDGEAELSVVAMG' A
#
# COMPACT_ATOMS: atom_id res chain seq x y z
N MET A 1 3.68 -0.53 -13.07
CA MET A 1 4.47 -1.20 -12.01
C MET A 1 3.52 -1.62 -10.91
N ARG A 2 3.58 -2.86 -10.45
CA ARG A 2 2.78 -3.29 -9.30
C ARG A 2 3.65 -3.28 -8.05
N VAL A 3 3.27 -2.49 -7.04
CA VAL A 3 3.93 -2.44 -5.74
C VAL A 3 3.24 -3.40 -4.78
N ILE A 4 4.01 -4.26 -4.13
CA ILE A 4 3.52 -5.16 -3.08
C ILE A 4 3.92 -4.58 -1.74
N ILE A 5 2.93 -4.33 -0.89
CA ILE A 5 3.14 -3.88 0.49
C ILE A 5 2.83 -5.00 1.47
N LYS A 6 3.62 -5.11 2.53
CA LYS A 6 3.26 -5.93 3.68
C LYS A 6 2.12 -5.27 4.44
N HIS A 7 1.24 -6.08 5.02
CA HIS A 7 0.27 -5.57 5.98
C HIS A 7 0.06 -6.44 7.21
N ASP A 8 -0.19 -5.79 8.34
CA ASP A 8 -0.67 -6.42 9.56
C ASP A 8 -2.14 -6.09 9.79
N LEU A 9 -2.96 -7.09 10.11
CA LEU A 9 -4.36 -6.91 10.46
C LEU A 9 -4.55 -6.94 11.97
N ASN A 10 -5.25 -5.93 12.49
CA ASN A 10 -5.57 -5.82 13.91
C ASN A 10 -7.07 -5.57 14.10
N ARG A 11 -7.71 -6.33 14.98
CA ARG A 11 -9.09 -6.04 15.40
C ARG A 11 -9.13 -4.75 16.22
N VAL A 12 -10.08 -3.89 15.90
CA VAL A 12 -10.40 -2.67 16.65
C VAL A 12 -11.88 -2.65 17.03
N LYS A 13 -12.29 -1.74 17.91
CA LYS A 13 -13.63 -1.71 18.52
C LYS A 13 -14.78 -1.90 17.52
N ASN A 14 -14.67 -1.33 16.32
CA ASN A 14 -15.72 -1.34 15.30
C ASN A 14 -15.24 -1.85 13.92
N GLY A 15 -14.22 -2.72 13.87
CA GLY A 15 -13.73 -3.24 12.60
C GLY A 15 -12.29 -3.74 12.67
N ILE A 16 -11.56 -3.53 11.58
CA ILE A 16 -10.20 -4.03 11.38
C ILE A 16 -9.33 -2.90 10.87
N ALA A 17 -8.13 -2.80 11.42
CA ALA A 17 -7.08 -1.91 10.95
C ALA A 17 -6.04 -2.74 10.18
N ALA A 18 -5.79 -2.36 8.93
CA ALA A 18 -4.66 -2.85 8.13
C ALA A 18 -3.53 -1.82 8.19
N ARG A 19 -2.32 -2.26 8.52
CA ARG A 19 -1.14 -1.38 8.66
C ARG A 19 -0.04 -1.83 7.73
N SER A 20 0.59 -0.92 7.00
CA SER A 20 1.85 -1.20 6.29
C SER A 20 3.03 -0.76 7.16
N PRO A 21 3.82 -1.71 7.71
CA PRO A 21 4.99 -1.36 8.54
C PRO A 21 6.04 -0.58 7.76
N GLU A 22 6.22 -0.92 6.48
CA GLU A 22 7.19 -0.33 5.57
C GLU A 22 6.93 1.17 5.36
N LEU A 23 5.65 1.57 5.33
CA LEU A 23 5.23 2.94 5.05
C LEU A 23 4.74 3.70 6.28
N GLY A 24 4.58 3.03 7.41
CA GLY A 24 3.95 3.61 8.61
C GLY A 24 2.49 4.03 8.37
N LEU A 25 1.83 3.48 7.36
CA LEU A 25 0.46 3.81 6.97
C LEU A 25 -0.54 2.84 7.59
N ALA A 26 -1.73 3.33 7.91
CA ALA A 26 -2.81 2.52 8.44
C ALA A 26 -4.15 2.92 7.83
N ALA A 27 -4.96 1.93 7.50
CA ALA A 27 -6.33 2.11 7.04
C ALA A 27 -7.29 1.22 7.83
N HIS A 28 -8.54 1.67 7.96
CA HIS A 28 -9.57 0.98 8.73
C HIS A 28 -10.69 0.50 7.80
N GLY A 29 -11.30 -0.63 8.12
CA GLY A 29 -12.44 -1.19 7.40
C GLY A 29 -13.35 -1.99 8.31
N LEU A 30 -14.59 -2.21 7.88
CA LEU A 30 -15.54 -3.07 8.60
C LEU A 30 -15.15 -4.56 8.52
N THR A 31 -14.44 -4.95 7.47
CA THR A 31 -13.93 -6.31 7.23
C THR A 31 -12.44 -6.26 6.89
N GLU A 32 -11.77 -7.41 6.91
CA GLU A 32 -10.35 -7.53 6.53
C GLU A 32 -10.14 -7.09 5.08
N GLU A 33 -11.00 -7.54 4.17
CA GLU A 33 -10.95 -7.15 2.77
C GLU A 33 -11.08 -5.63 2.59
N ILE A 34 -12.05 -4.99 3.27
CA ILE A 34 -12.24 -3.54 3.19
C ILE A 34 -11.02 -2.81 3.76
N ALA A 35 -10.49 -3.27 4.91
CA ALA A 35 -9.32 -2.64 5.52
C ALA A 35 -8.09 -2.72 4.61
N ARG A 36 -7.86 -3.86 3.95
CA ARG A 36 -6.77 -4.04 2.97
C ARG A 36 -6.94 -3.15 1.75
N ARG A 37 -8.12 -3.13 1.12
CA ARG A 37 -8.40 -2.29 -0.05
C ARG A 37 -8.26 -0.80 0.26
N ASN A 38 -8.67 -0.39 1.47
CA ASN A 38 -8.47 0.97 1.94
C ASN A 38 -6.97 1.29 2.13
N LEU A 39 -6.17 0.34 2.61
CA LEU A 39 -4.72 0.49 2.74
C LEU A 39 -4.07 0.60 1.36
N GLU A 40 -4.40 -0.30 0.42
CA GLU A 40 -3.92 -0.24 -0.97
C GLU A 40 -4.21 1.13 -1.60
N HIS A 41 -5.44 1.63 -1.44
CA HIS A 41 -5.81 2.95 -1.93
C HIS A 41 -5.00 4.08 -1.30
N LEU A 42 -4.79 4.01 0.02
CA LEU A 42 -3.99 5.00 0.74
C LEU A 42 -2.54 5.01 0.26
N VAL A 43 -1.95 3.84 -0.01
CA VAL A 43 -0.59 3.73 -0.56
C VAL A 43 -0.51 4.25 -1.99
N VAL A 44 -1.51 4.00 -2.84
CA VAL A 44 -1.56 4.62 -4.17
C VAL A 44 -1.55 6.14 -4.06
N LEU A 45 -2.33 6.72 -3.16
CA LEU A 45 -2.34 8.17 -2.92
C LEU A 45 -1.00 8.69 -2.40
N PHE A 46 -0.33 7.92 -1.55
CA PHE A 46 1.02 8.23 -1.04
C PHE A 46 2.08 8.21 -2.14
N LEU A 47 2.02 7.23 -3.07
CA LEU A 47 3.04 7.04 -4.11
C LEU A 47 2.84 7.92 -5.36
N ARG A 48 1.59 8.31 -5.66
CA ARG A 48 1.24 9.06 -6.88
C ARG A 48 1.98 10.40 -7.06
N PRO A 49 2.34 11.17 -6.01
CA PRO A 49 3.20 12.33 -6.17
C PRO A 49 4.58 12.01 -6.75
N PHE A 50 5.19 10.87 -6.42
CA PHE A 50 6.49 10.44 -6.94
C PHE A 50 6.39 10.00 -8.40
N GLU A 51 5.28 9.34 -8.76
CA GLU A 51 4.93 9.01 -10.15
C GLU A 51 4.90 10.26 -11.02
N ARG A 52 4.21 11.31 -10.57
CA ARG A 52 4.11 12.59 -11.29
C ARG A 52 5.43 13.34 -11.41
N GLN A 53 6.36 13.11 -10.47
CA GLN A 53 7.70 13.70 -10.47
C GLN A 53 8.70 12.87 -11.29
N GLY A 54 8.31 11.67 -11.75
CA GLY A 54 9.19 10.77 -12.49
C GLY A 54 10.25 10.07 -11.62
N ILE A 55 10.08 10.06 -10.29
CA ILE A 55 11.04 9.49 -9.32
C ILE A 55 10.48 8.28 -8.56
N LEU A 56 9.38 7.70 -9.06
CA LEU A 56 8.67 6.64 -8.37
C LEU A 56 9.53 5.40 -8.13
N GLU A 57 10.32 4.97 -9.12
CA GLU A 57 11.19 3.80 -8.99
C GLU A 57 12.27 4.00 -7.92
N GLU A 58 12.88 5.19 -7.87
CA GLU A 58 13.87 5.56 -6.87
C GLU A 58 13.28 5.51 -5.47
N GLU A 59 12.08 6.08 -5.30
CA GLU A 59 11.39 6.14 -4.01
C GLU A 59 10.95 4.74 -3.54
N VAL A 60 10.37 3.94 -4.44
CA VAL A 60 9.95 2.56 -4.13
C VAL A 60 11.14 1.71 -3.70
N HIS A 61 12.28 1.86 -4.37
CA HIS A 61 13.52 1.19 -3.99
C HIS A 61 14.09 1.71 -2.65
N ALA A 62 14.06 3.03 -2.42
CA ALA A 62 14.51 3.63 -1.16
C ALA A 62 13.66 3.19 0.04
N LEU A 63 12.36 3.00 -0.18
CA LEU A 63 11.41 2.47 0.81
C LEU A 63 11.50 0.94 0.97
N GLY A 64 12.29 0.25 0.15
CA GLY A 64 12.47 -1.20 0.19
C GLY A 64 11.21 -2.00 -0.13
N LEU A 65 10.30 -1.43 -0.94
CA LEU A 65 9.04 -2.09 -1.30
C LEU A 65 9.29 -3.14 -2.39
N ALA A 66 8.54 -4.25 -2.30
CA ALA A 66 8.59 -5.28 -3.34
C ALA A 66 7.81 -4.82 -4.58
N VAL A 67 8.28 -5.22 -5.77
CA VAL A 67 7.66 -4.88 -7.04
C VAL A 67 7.53 -6.09 -7.95
N GLU A 68 6.46 -6.12 -8.74
CA GLU A 68 6.28 -7.00 -9.88
C GLU A 68 6.25 -6.18 -11.17
N ASP A 69 7.08 -6.60 -12.14
CA ASP A 69 7.07 -6.06 -13.49
C ASP A 69 5.85 -6.59 -14.26
N GLY A 70 5.18 -5.70 -15.02
CA GLY A 70 4.11 -6.13 -15.93
C GLY A 70 2.90 -5.21 -16.06
N GLU A 71 2.83 -4.11 -15.28
CA GLU A 71 1.72 -3.15 -15.40
C GLU A 71 2.16 -1.81 -15.99
N ALA A 72 1.34 -1.26 -16.89
CA ALA A 72 1.55 0.05 -17.50
C ALA A 72 1.26 1.22 -16.53
N GLU A 73 0.43 0.99 -15.52
CA GLU A 73 0.06 1.97 -14.50
C GLU A 73 0.58 1.53 -13.12
N LEU A 74 0.65 2.47 -12.17
CA LEU A 74 0.90 2.16 -10.76
C LEU A 74 -0.32 1.44 -10.15
N SER A 75 -0.10 0.23 -9.65
CA SER A 75 -1.04 -0.47 -8.77
C SER A 75 -0.35 -0.91 -7.47
N VAL A 76 -1.16 -1.17 -6.44
CA VAL A 76 -0.69 -1.61 -5.13
C VAL A 76 -1.51 -2.81 -4.68
N VAL A 77 -0.85 -3.83 -4.14
CA VAL A 77 -1.48 -5.00 -3.53
C VAL A 77 -0.94 -5.21 -2.12
N ALA A 78 -1.83 -5.38 -1.15
CA ALA A 78 -1.47 -5.68 0.23
C ALA A 78 -1.40 -7.20 0.48
N MET A 79 -0.20 -7.69 0.79
CA MET A 79 0.06 -9.09 1.16
C MET A 79 0.40 -9.20 2.64
N GLY A 80 -0.15 -10.22 3.31
CA GLY A 80 -0.06 -10.41 4.76
C GLY A 80 0.72 -11.67 5.08
#